data_AF-A0A0F8WXW9-F1
#
_entry.id   AF-A0A0F8WXW9-F1
#
_cell.length_a   1.000
_cell.length_b   1.000
_cell.length_c   1.000
_cell.angle_alpha   90.00
_cell.angle_beta   90.00
_cell.angle_gamma   90.00
#
_symmetry.space_group_name_H-M   'P 1'
#
loop_
_entity.id
_entity.type
_entity.pdbx_description
1 polymer ?
#
loop_
_entity_poly.entity_id
_entity_poly.type
_entity_poly.pdbx_seq_one_letter_code
_entity_poly.pdbx_strand_id
1 'polypeptide(L)'
;MKDKLNQFISNLNGQFVEVSYKKALYQCMDLAYNWAFALNIPKATIQRLYAYEVFTKATDLTREYFDVIPNTPDGIPQDGDLVVFKGGKAGHIAIALGGGNTRSFMRFEQNNPLGTHAHVQSGGYVNILGWLRPKFATIEGVPQWINTLLQERNLTLKNEPEIRSLFDKAKRYDEEVKTLQEQVKTVNQQLADKALELSDTITKLQKLTSEHDGLQKNYGETKTERDDLSWKVDKFE
;
A
#
# COMPACT_ATOMS: atom_id res chain seq x y z
N MET A 1 3.56 -9.29 1.94
CA MET A 1 4.84 -9.84 2.47
C MET A 1 5.78 -8.73 2.93
N LYS A 2 6.25 -7.87 2.03
CA LYS A 2 7.23 -6.81 2.30
C LYS A 2 6.91 -5.93 3.51
N ASP A 3 5.67 -5.47 3.66
CA ASP A 3 5.29 -4.58 4.77
C ASP A 3 5.31 -5.29 6.14
N LYS A 4 4.82 -6.54 6.20
CA LYS A 4 4.92 -7.36 7.41
C LYS A 4 6.38 -7.65 7.78
N LEU A 5 7.23 -7.92 6.79
CA LEU A 5 8.67 -8.10 7.01
C LEU A 5 9.32 -6.81 7.53
N ASN A 6 9.02 -5.66 6.93
CA ASN A 6 9.52 -4.36 7.38
C ASN A 6 9.09 -4.05 8.82
N GLN A 7 7.83 -4.32 9.16
CA GLN A 7 7.33 -4.15 10.53
C GLN A 7 8.04 -5.11 11.51
N PHE A 8 8.22 -6.37 11.13
CA PHE A 8 8.95 -7.35 11.92
C PHE A 8 10.39 -6.91 12.21
N ILE A 9 11.09 -6.43 11.19
CA ILE A 9 12.46 -5.90 11.31
C ILE A 9 12.46 -4.65 12.20
N SER A 10 11.56 -3.69 11.96
CA SER A 10 11.49 -2.45 12.74
C SER A 10 11.29 -2.71 14.23
N ASN A 11 10.57 -3.77 14.59
CA ASN A 11 10.29 -4.10 15.99
C ASN A 11 11.46 -4.81 16.68
N LEU A 12 12.32 -5.52 15.94
CA LEU A 12 13.31 -6.44 16.49
C LEU A 12 14.76 -6.04 16.20
N ASN A 13 15.01 -5.15 15.24
CA ASN A 13 16.35 -4.72 14.89
C ASN A 13 17.03 -4.04 16.10
N GLY A 14 18.23 -4.50 16.44
CA GLY A 14 18.94 -4.06 17.64
C GLY A 14 18.60 -4.83 18.92
N GLN A 15 17.66 -5.80 18.87
CA GLN A 15 17.19 -6.54 20.04
C GLN A 15 17.60 -8.01 20.01
N PHE A 16 17.72 -8.61 21.19
CA PHE A 16 17.89 -10.05 21.33
C PHE A 16 16.53 -10.75 21.31
N VAL A 17 16.39 -11.76 20.47
CA VAL A 17 15.19 -12.59 20.34
C VAL A 17 15.46 -13.97 20.93
N GLU A 18 14.63 -14.40 21.88
CA GLU A 18 14.66 -15.73 22.49
C GLU A 18 13.25 -16.33 22.53
N VAL A 19 13.04 -17.48 21.89
CA VAL A 19 11.70 -18.10 21.80
C VAL A 19 11.74 -19.63 21.91
N SER A 20 12.89 -20.24 22.25
CA SER A 20 13.01 -21.69 22.15
C SER A 20 13.67 -22.38 23.35
N TYR A 21 14.90 -22.06 23.71
CA TYR A 21 15.69 -22.91 24.56
C TYR A 21 16.55 -22.14 25.56
N LYS A 22 16.14 -22.21 26.83
CA LYS A 22 16.75 -21.49 27.94
C LYS A 22 18.25 -21.75 28.18
N LYS A 23 18.86 -22.77 27.57
CA LYS A 23 20.29 -23.08 27.71
C LYS A 23 21.15 -22.68 26.50
N ALA A 24 20.52 -22.31 25.38
CA ALA A 24 21.22 -21.76 24.21
C ALA A 24 20.45 -20.52 23.77
N LEU A 25 20.74 -19.40 24.45
CA LEU A 25 19.98 -18.17 24.31
C LEU A 25 20.36 -17.43 23.02
N TYR A 26 19.38 -16.75 22.43
CA TYR A 26 19.58 -15.74 21.39
C TYR A 26 20.22 -16.28 20.11
N GLN A 27 19.76 -17.43 19.64
CA GLN A 27 20.32 -18.08 18.46
C GLN A 27 19.66 -17.57 17.17
N CYS A 28 20.27 -17.91 16.02
CA CYS A 28 19.70 -17.61 14.70
C CYS A 28 18.33 -18.29 14.49
N MET A 29 18.16 -19.49 15.07
CA MET A 29 16.91 -20.23 15.05
C MET A 29 15.78 -19.53 15.82
N ASP A 30 16.08 -18.79 16.89
CA ASP A 30 15.05 -18.05 17.64
C ASP A 30 14.40 -16.97 16.77
N LEU A 31 15.21 -16.25 15.99
CA LEU A 31 14.70 -15.27 15.05
C LEU A 31 13.85 -15.92 13.95
N ALA A 32 14.30 -17.06 13.40
CA ALA A 32 13.56 -17.80 12.39
C ALA A 32 12.22 -18.35 12.92
N TYR A 33 12.18 -18.85 14.16
CA TYR A 33 10.95 -19.28 14.82
C TYR A 33 9.98 -18.13 15.03
N ASN A 34 10.47 -16.96 15.47
CA ASN A 34 9.65 -15.78 15.65
C ASN A 34 9.07 -15.29 14.30
N TRP A 35 9.84 -15.37 13.22
CA TRP A 35 9.34 -15.06 11.88
C TRP A 35 8.27 -16.04 11.42
N ALA A 36 8.47 -17.35 11.59
CA ALA A 36 7.42 -18.34 11.31
C ALA A 36 6.14 -18.05 12.10
N PHE A 37 6.26 -17.71 13.39
CA PHE A 37 5.13 -17.30 14.22
C PHE A 37 4.43 -16.03 13.69
N ALA A 38 5.17 -14.99 13.29
CA ALA A 38 4.62 -13.77 12.70
C ALA A 38 3.87 -14.02 11.38
N LEU A 39 4.22 -15.10 10.68
CA LEU A 39 3.53 -15.59 9.48
C LEU A 39 2.37 -16.55 9.78
N ASN A 40 2.05 -16.81 11.05
CA ASN A 40 1.09 -17.82 11.49
C ASN A 40 1.44 -19.25 11.02
N ILE A 41 2.73 -19.53 10.82
CA ILE A 41 3.25 -20.85 10.47
C ILE A 41 3.68 -21.58 11.75
N PRO A 42 3.24 -22.84 11.98
CA PRO A 42 3.63 -23.57 13.18
C PRO A 42 5.15 -23.71 13.31
N LYS A 43 5.71 -23.41 14.49
CA LYS A 43 7.15 -23.59 14.78
C LYS A 43 7.67 -24.99 14.42
N ALA A 44 6.84 -26.02 14.60
CA ALA A 44 7.16 -27.41 14.30
C ALA A 44 7.59 -27.64 12.82
N THR A 45 7.17 -26.77 11.90
CA THR A 45 7.56 -26.83 10.48
C THR A 45 9.07 -26.69 10.27
N ILE A 46 9.78 -25.98 11.14
CA ILE A 46 11.22 -25.69 11.04
C ILE A 46 11.98 -26.07 12.31
N GLN A 47 11.35 -26.75 13.27
CA GLN A 47 11.99 -27.09 14.54
C GLN A 47 13.04 -28.20 14.36
N ARG A 48 14.30 -27.85 14.59
CA ARG A 48 15.46 -28.76 14.47
C ARG A 48 16.51 -28.45 15.55
N LEU A 49 17.47 -29.36 15.72
CA LEU A 49 18.58 -29.16 16.64
C LEU A 49 19.58 -28.15 16.07
N TYR A 50 19.81 -28.22 14.75
CA TYR A 50 20.73 -27.35 14.03
C TYR A 50 20.04 -26.64 12.85
N ALA A 51 20.47 -25.44 12.52
CA ALA A 51 19.87 -24.62 11.48
C ALA A 51 19.97 -25.25 10.08
N TYR A 52 21.08 -25.91 9.74
CA TYR A 52 21.21 -26.58 8.44
C TYR A 52 20.21 -27.73 8.24
N GLU A 53 19.70 -28.32 9.34
CA GLU A 53 18.73 -29.41 9.31
C GLU A 53 17.34 -28.93 8.87
N VAL A 54 17.05 -27.63 8.99
CA VAL A 54 15.80 -27.05 8.49
C VAL A 54 15.65 -27.32 6.99
N PHE A 55 16.76 -27.25 6.26
CA PHE A 55 16.79 -27.54 4.83
C PHE A 55 17.01 -29.02 4.54
N THR A 56 18.04 -29.62 5.12
CA THR A 56 18.47 -30.99 4.79
C THR A 56 17.55 -32.08 5.32
N LYS A 57 16.73 -31.77 6.34
CA LYS A 57 15.73 -32.66 6.94
C LYS A 57 14.33 -32.05 6.88
N ALA A 58 14.01 -31.30 5.82
CA ALA A 58 12.66 -30.76 5.63
C ALA A 58 11.63 -31.90 5.57
N THR A 59 10.62 -31.85 6.44
CA THR A 59 9.55 -32.86 6.55
C THR A 59 8.37 -32.52 5.65
N ASP A 60 7.40 -33.41 5.52
CA ASP A 60 6.14 -33.13 4.79
C ASP A 60 5.43 -31.90 5.38
N LEU A 61 5.40 -31.78 6.71
CA LEU A 61 4.89 -30.58 7.38
C LEU A 61 5.69 -29.31 7.02
N THR A 62 7.00 -29.40 6.77
CA THR A 62 7.77 -28.26 6.27
C THR A 62 7.30 -27.89 4.87
N ARG A 63 7.09 -28.90 4.01
CA ARG A 63 6.69 -28.73 2.60
C ARG A 63 5.24 -28.30 2.42
N GLU A 64 4.40 -28.52 3.42
CA GLU A 64 3.03 -28.00 3.46
C GLU A 64 3.02 -26.48 3.54
N TYR A 65 3.93 -25.90 4.34
CA TYR A 65 3.98 -24.46 4.60
C TYR A 65 5.09 -23.71 3.86
N PHE A 66 6.03 -24.42 3.23
CA PHE A 66 7.15 -23.81 2.52
C PHE A 66 7.45 -24.52 1.21
N ASP A 67 7.81 -23.74 0.19
CA ASP A 67 8.60 -24.26 -0.93
C ASP A 67 10.06 -24.34 -0.51
N VAL A 68 10.63 -25.55 -0.56
CA VAL A 68 12.04 -25.78 -0.21
C VAL A 68 12.86 -25.69 -1.50
N ILE A 69 13.53 -24.56 -1.68
CA ILE A 69 14.17 -24.18 -2.95
C ILE A 69 15.69 -24.31 -2.81
N PRO A 70 16.35 -25.21 -3.57
CA PRO A 70 17.80 -25.33 -3.55
C PRO A 70 18.48 -24.11 -4.15
N ASN A 71 19.64 -23.76 -3.61
CA ASN A 71 20.47 -22.70 -4.17
C ASN A 71 20.99 -23.12 -5.55
N THR A 72 20.87 -22.23 -6.53
CA THR A 72 21.37 -22.38 -7.91
C THR A 72 22.09 -21.10 -8.32
N PRO A 73 22.97 -21.12 -9.34
CA PRO A 73 23.69 -19.91 -9.76
C PRO A 73 22.80 -18.71 -10.11
N ASP A 74 21.59 -18.96 -10.59
CA ASP A 74 20.62 -17.93 -10.98
C ASP A 74 19.57 -17.65 -9.91
N GLY A 75 19.56 -18.44 -8.84
CA GLY A 75 18.56 -18.37 -7.79
C GLY A 75 18.78 -17.16 -6.88
N ILE A 76 17.75 -16.32 -6.75
CA ILE A 76 17.78 -15.14 -5.88
C ILE A 76 16.67 -15.28 -4.82
N PRO A 77 17.01 -15.28 -3.50
CA PRO A 77 16.02 -15.24 -2.43
C PRO A 77 15.13 -14.00 -2.49
N GLN A 78 13.88 -14.16 -2.11
CA GLN A 78 12.86 -13.12 -2.07
C GLN A 78 12.58 -12.65 -0.64
N ASP A 79 11.87 -11.53 -0.51
CA ASP A 79 11.43 -10.99 0.78
C ASP A 79 10.75 -12.07 1.63
N GLY A 80 11.30 -12.34 2.81
CA GLY A 80 10.72 -13.26 3.80
C GLY A 80 11.14 -14.71 3.64
N ASP A 81 11.94 -15.05 2.62
CA ASP A 81 12.54 -16.39 2.49
C ASP A 81 13.47 -16.67 3.68
N LEU A 82 13.37 -17.88 4.25
CA LEU A 82 14.29 -18.37 5.28
C LEU A 82 15.49 -19.02 4.60
N VAL A 83 16.60 -18.29 4.52
CA VAL A 83 17.83 -18.73 3.86
C VAL A 83 18.68 -19.54 4.81
N VAL A 84 19.07 -20.75 4.39
CA VAL A 84 19.76 -21.72 5.23
C VAL A 84 21.19 -21.94 4.76
N PHE A 85 22.13 -21.89 5.71
CA PHE A 85 23.56 -22.03 5.48
C PHE A 85 24.07 -23.33 6.13
N LYS A 86 25.03 -23.98 5.48
CA LYS A 86 25.76 -25.16 6.00
C LYS A 86 26.85 -24.79 7.03
N GLY A 87 27.20 -23.52 7.18
CA GLY A 87 28.41 -23.08 7.91
C GLY A 87 28.54 -23.59 9.36
N GLY A 88 29.75 -23.98 9.77
CA GLY A 88 30.04 -24.47 11.11
C GLY A 88 29.38 -25.80 11.46
N LYS A 89 29.33 -26.16 12.76
CA LYS A 89 28.70 -27.42 13.23
C LYS A 89 27.16 -27.35 13.21
N ALA A 90 26.60 -26.17 13.44
CA ALA A 90 25.16 -25.97 13.60
C ALA A 90 24.47 -25.40 12.34
N GLY A 91 25.21 -24.97 11.32
CA GLY A 91 24.62 -24.18 10.24
C GLY A 91 24.24 -22.78 10.69
N HIS A 92 23.57 -22.04 9.81
CA HIS A 92 22.98 -20.75 10.13
C HIS A 92 21.67 -20.56 9.36
N ILE A 93 20.79 -19.68 9.83
CA ILE A 93 19.54 -19.33 9.15
C ILE A 93 19.29 -17.83 9.28
N ALA A 94 18.83 -17.21 8.20
CA ALA A 94 18.54 -15.79 8.12
C ALA A 94 17.28 -15.53 7.30
N ILE A 95 16.67 -14.35 7.45
CA ILE A 95 15.50 -13.93 6.68
C ILE A 95 15.97 -13.02 5.55
N ALA A 96 15.68 -13.34 4.29
CA ALA A 96 16.03 -12.49 3.16
C ALA A 96 15.12 -11.25 3.09
N LEU A 97 15.72 -10.11 2.76
CA LEU A 97 15.03 -8.81 2.56
C LEU A 97 14.79 -8.53 1.07
N GLY A 98 15.00 -9.54 0.23
CA GLY A 98 14.99 -9.46 -1.23
C GLY A 98 15.82 -8.30 -1.79
N GLY A 99 15.46 -7.85 -2.99
CA GLY A 99 16.19 -6.79 -3.72
C GLY A 99 17.67 -7.13 -4.03
N GLY A 100 18.07 -8.38 -3.86
CA GLY A 100 19.41 -8.87 -4.13
C GLY A 100 19.63 -9.24 -5.60
N ASN A 101 20.82 -9.75 -5.88
CA ASN A 101 21.22 -10.30 -7.18
C ASN A 101 21.97 -11.62 -6.96
N THR A 102 22.54 -12.21 -8.03
CA THR A 102 23.27 -13.48 -7.98
C THR A 102 24.60 -13.42 -7.19
N ARG A 103 25.01 -12.24 -6.70
CA ARG A 103 26.25 -12.06 -5.92
C ARG A 103 25.99 -11.79 -4.45
N SER A 104 24.95 -11.01 -4.13
CA SER A 104 24.64 -10.62 -2.76
C SER A 104 23.18 -10.27 -2.56
N PHE A 105 22.72 -10.38 -1.32
CA PHE A 105 21.40 -9.93 -0.87
C PHE A 105 21.47 -9.44 0.57
N MET A 106 20.46 -8.68 0.98
CA MET A 106 20.30 -8.22 2.36
C MET A 106 19.56 -9.29 3.17
N ARG A 107 20.00 -9.50 4.41
CA ARG A 107 19.42 -10.49 5.32
C ARG A 107 19.27 -9.93 6.73
N PHE A 108 18.22 -10.34 7.41
CA PHE A 108 17.99 -10.08 8.83
C PHE A 108 18.29 -11.35 9.61
N GLU A 109 19.25 -11.28 10.52
CA GLU A 109 19.82 -12.43 11.21
C GLU A 109 20.20 -12.08 12.64
N GLN A 110 20.41 -13.12 13.45
CA GLN A 110 20.88 -12.99 14.83
C GLN A 110 22.04 -13.97 15.05
N ASN A 111 22.95 -13.64 15.96
CA ASN A 111 24.07 -14.49 16.34
C ASN A 111 25.04 -14.83 15.19
N ASN A 112 25.18 -13.90 14.24
CA ASN A 112 26.18 -13.95 13.18
C ASN A 112 26.67 -12.54 12.85
N PRO A 113 27.81 -12.08 13.40
CA PRO A 113 28.78 -12.81 14.24
C PRO A 113 28.23 -13.33 15.58
N LEU A 114 28.91 -14.31 16.18
CA LEU A 114 28.48 -14.91 17.45
C LEU A 114 28.31 -13.84 18.55
N GLY A 115 27.19 -13.88 19.27
CA GLY A 115 26.84 -12.98 20.37
C GLY A 115 26.12 -11.70 19.96
N THR A 116 25.84 -11.50 18.67
CA THR A 116 25.13 -10.29 18.21
C THR A 116 23.62 -10.41 18.30
N HIS A 117 22.96 -9.28 18.59
CA HIS A 117 21.52 -9.10 18.50
C HIS A 117 21.01 -9.28 17.05
N ALA A 118 19.68 -9.28 16.87
CA ALA A 118 19.06 -9.30 15.57
C ALA A 118 19.41 -8.02 14.79
N HIS A 119 20.02 -8.16 13.62
CA HIS A 119 20.49 -7.04 12.82
C HIS A 119 20.41 -7.35 11.32
N VAL A 120 20.43 -6.29 10.53
CA VAL A 120 20.50 -6.38 9.07
C VAL A 120 21.95 -6.41 8.62
N GLN A 121 22.28 -7.34 7.73
CA GLN A 121 23.60 -7.48 7.12
C GLN A 121 23.48 -7.79 5.62
N SER A 122 24.48 -7.36 4.83
CA SER A 122 24.65 -7.81 3.45
C SER A 122 25.57 -9.03 3.41
N GLY A 123 25.20 -10.04 2.63
CA GLY A 123 26.01 -11.25 2.47
C GLY A 123 25.93 -11.82 1.05
N GLY A 124 26.98 -12.55 0.68
CA GLY A 124 27.00 -13.35 -0.55
C GLY A 124 26.43 -14.76 -0.35
N TYR A 125 26.58 -15.60 -1.37
CA TYR A 125 26.00 -16.95 -1.41
C TYR A 125 26.88 -18.06 -0.82
N VAL A 126 27.94 -17.70 -0.10
CA VAL A 126 28.89 -18.65 0.46
C VAL A 126 28.18 -19.57 1.48
N ASN A 127 28.34 -20.88 1.30
CA ASN A 127 27.76 -21.93 2.14
C ASN A 127 26.22 -21.96 2.22
N ILE A 128 25.49 -21.30 1.30
CA ILE A 128 24.03 -21.39 1.23
C ILE A 128 23.62 -22.74 0.63
N LEU A 129 22.76 -23.46 1.36
CA LEU A 129 22.12 -24.69 0.89
C LEU A 129 20.92 -24.39 -0.02
N GLY A 130 20.15 -23.37 0.34
CA GLY A 130 18.91 -22.95 -0.30
C GLY A 130 18.07 -22.13 0.66
N TRP A 131 16.78 -22.03 0.38
CA TRP A 131 15.85 -21.29 1.22
C TRP A 131 14.48 -21.96 1.29
N LEU A 132 13.76 -21.68 2.37
CA LEU A 132 12.37 -22.03 2.54
C LEU A 132 11.54 -20.78 2.25
N ARG A 133 10.76 -20.82 1.17
CA ARG A 133 9.83 -19.76 0.80
C ARG A 133 8.46 -20.03 1.41
N PRO A 134 7.94 -19.16 2.28
CA PRO A 134 6.62 -19.36 2.88
C PRO A 134 5.54 -19.50 1.81
N LYS A 135 4.75 -20.57 1.89
CA LYS A 135 3.51 -20.73 1.13
C LYS A 135 2.42 -19.95 1.83
N PHE A 136 1.77 -19.09 1.07
CA PHE A 136 0.51 -18.51 1.50
C PHE A 136 -0.59 -19.32 0.86
N ALA A 137 -1.62 -19.66 1.64
CA ALA A 137 -2.86 -20.15 1.06
C ALA A 137 -3.41 -19.05 0.15
N THR A 138 -3.10 -19.14 -1.14
CA THR A 138 -3.89 -18.48 -2.18
C THR A 138 -5.23 -19.19 -2.18
N ILE A 139 -6.25 -18.55 -1.63
CA ILE A 139 -7.62 -19.02 -1.84
C ILE A 139 -7.86 -18.89 -3.35
N GLU A 140 -8.08 -20.02 -4.01
CA GLU A 140 -8.30 -20.06 -5.46
C GLU A 140 -9.51 -19.19 -5.82
N GLY A 141 -9.35 -18.28 -6.79
CA GLY A 141 -10.37 -17.30 -7.16
C GLY A 141 -10.41 -16.01 -6.31
N VAL A 142 -9.54 -15.88 -5.30
CA VAL A 142 -9.43 -14.65 -4.49
C VAL A 142 -8.25 -13.80 -4.98
N PRO A 143 -8.48 -12.53 -5.39
CA PRO A 143 -7.42 -11.62 -5.77
C PRO A 143 -6.32 -11.47 -4.70
N GLN A 144 -5.07 -11.40 -5.13
CA GLN A 144 -3.89 -11.36 -4.25
C GLN A 144 -3.91 -10.23 -3.21
N TRP A 145 -4.58 -9.11 -3.50
CA TRP A 145 -4.72 -8.00 -2.57
C TRP A 145 -5.61 -8.36 -1.36
N ILE A 146 -6.60 -9.24 -1.53
CA ILE A 146 -7.45 -9.71 -0.41
C ILE A 146 -6.64 -10.59 0.54
N ASN A 147 -5.81 -11.50 0.01
CA ASN A 147 -4.90 -12.30 0.84
C ASN A 147 -3.92 -11.40 1.61
N THR A 148 -3.45 -10.33 0.96
CA THR A 148 -2.57 -9.33 1.60
C THR A 148 -3.29 -8.59 2.73
N LEU A 149 -4.50 -8.09 2.48
CA LEU A 149 -5.35 -7.39 3.46
C LEU A 149 -5.66 -8.25 4.69
N LEU A 150 -6.07 -9.51 4.47
CA LEU A 150 -6.39 -10.44 5.55
C LEU A 150 -5.16 -10.71 6.43
N GLN A 151 -3.98 -10.83 5.81
CA GLN A 151 -2.72 -11.05 6.51
C GLN A 151 -2.23 -9.84 7.31
N GLU A 152 -2.37 -8.62 6.76
CA GLU A 152 -2.03 -7.37 7.45
C GLU A 152 -2.89 -7.13 8.69
N ARG A 153 -4.17 -7.52 8.60
CA ARG A 153 -5.14 -7.38 9.70
C ARG A 153 -5.14 -8.58 10.66
N ASN A 154 -4.27 -9.57 10.44
CA ASN A 154 -4.22 -10.82 11.20
C ASN A 154 -5.59 -11.54 11.27
N LEU A 155 -6.40 -11.41 10.22
CA LEU A 155 -7.73 -12.02 10.13
C LEU A 155 -7.58 -13.48 9.68
N THR A 156 -8.10 -14.39 10.50
CA THR A 156 -8.16 -15.82 10.19
C THR A 156 -9.62 -16.27 10.09
N LEU A 157 -9.89 -17.46 9.55
CA LEU A 157 -11.24 -18.05 9.53
C LEU A 157 -11.89 -18.17 10.93
N LYS A 158 -11.10 -18.09 12.01
CA LYS A 158 -11.60 -18.08 13.39
C LYS A 158 -12.23 -16.74 13.79
N ASN A 159 -11.95 -15.67 13.05
CA ASN A 159 -12.50 -14.33 13.23
C ASN A 159 -13.52 -14.01 12.11
N GLU A 160 -14.28 -15.02 11.68
CA GLU A 160 -15.32 -14.89 10.65
C GLU A 160 -16.27 -13.69 10.84
N PRO A 161 -16.69 -13.33 12.08
CA PRO A 161 -17.51 -12.12 12.29
C PRO A 161 -16.81 -10.81 11.91
N GLU A 162 -15.50 -10.70 12.17
CA GLU A 162 -14.72 -9.51 11.79
C GLU A 162 -14.53 -9.44 10.27
N ILE A 163 -14.31 -10.58 9.63
CA ILE A 163 -14.23 -10.71 8.17
C ILE A 163 -15.56 -10.26 7.53
N ARG A 164 -16.71 -10.75 8.03
CA ARG A 164 -18.04 -10.34 7.57
C ARG A 164 -18.27 -8.85 7.75
N SER A 165 -17.95 -8.30 8.91
CA SER A 165 -18.07 -6.86 9.18
C SER A 165 -17.26 -6.01 8.20
N LEU A 166 -16.06 -6.48 7.82
CA LEU A 166 -15.21 -5.85 6.82
C LEU A 166 -15.84 -5.88 5.42
N PHE A 167 -16.36 -7.03 4.99
CA PHE A 167 -17.08 -7.15 3.71
C PHE A 167 -18.36 -6.33 3.69
N ASP A 168 -19.11 -6.27 4.79
CA ASP A 168 -20.32 -5.45 4.91
C ASP A 168 -19.98 -3.95 4.84
N LYS A 169 -18.88 -3.52 5.46
CA LYS A 169 -18.36 -2.15 5.31
C LYS A 169 -17.97 -1.87 3.86
N ALA A 170 -17.24 -2.78 3.21
CA ALA A 170 -16.85 -2.61 1.81
C ALA A 170 -18.06 -2.52 0.89
N LYS A 171 -19.08 -3.35 1.09
CA LYS A 171 -20.33 -3.30 0.34
C LYS A 171 -21.09 -1.98 0.56
N ARG A 172 -21.16 -1.50 1.80
CA ARG A 172 -21.75 -0.18 2.09
C ARG A 172 -20.99 0.94 1.39
N TYR A 173 -19.66 0.91 1.41
CA TYR A 173 -18.86 1.90 0.70
C TYR A 173 -19.06 1.85 -0.82
N ASP A 174 -19.23 0.67 -1.40
CA ASP A 174 -19.51 0.54 -2.84
C ASP A 174 -20.86 1.17 -3.22
N GLU A 175 -21.90 0.93 -2.40
CA GLU A 175 -23.21 1.59 -2.57
C GLU A 175 -23.14 3.11 -2.35
N GLU A 176 -22.38 3.57 -1.34
CA GLU A 176 -22.17 5.01 -1.10
C GLU A 176 -21.44 5.67 -2.26
N VAL A 177 -20.38 5.04 -2.81
CA VAL A 177 -19.64 5.54 -3.97
C VAL A 177 -20.54 5.63 -5.19
N LYS A 178 -21.36 4.60 -5.44
CA LYS A 178 -22.32 4.60 -6.54
C LYS A 178 -23.36 5.72 -6.40
N THR A 179 -23.85 5.94 -5.17
CA THR A 179 -24.80 7.01 -4.88
C THR A 179 -24.16 8.39 -5.08
N LEU A 180 -22.93 8.58 -4.60
CA LEU A 180 -22.16 9.81 -4.79
C LEU A 180 -21.86 10.08 -6.27
N GLN A 181 -21.56 9.05 -7.06
CA GLN A 181 -21.36 9.19 -8.51
C GLN A 181 -22.61 9.71 -9.20
N GLU A 182 -23.80 9.19 -8.86
CA GLU A 182 -25.05 9.68 -9.45
C GLU A 182 -25.39 11.11 -8.97
N GLN A 183 -25.08 11.45 -7.72
CA GLN A 183 -25.22 12.82 -7.22
C GLN A 183 -24.30 13.80 -7.96
N VAL A 184 -23.02 13.46 -8.13
CA VAL A 184 -22.05 14.30 -8.89
C VAL A 184 -22.52 14.50 -10.32
N LYS A 185 -23.00 13.44 -10.97
CA LYS A 185 -23.55 13.52 -12.33
C LYS A 185 -24.76 14.46 -12.39
N THR A 186 -25.67 14.36 -11.42
CA THR A 186 -26.85 15.24 -11.33
C THR A 186 -26.45 16.70 -11.10
N VAL A 187 -25.53 16.96 -10.19
CA VAL A 187 -25.03 18.32 -9.90
C VAL A 187 -24.32 18.90 -11.12
N ASN A 188 -23.52 18.11 -11.83
CA ASN A 188 -22.87 18.56 -13.07
C ASN A 188 -23.88 18.94 -14.15
N GLN A 189 -24.99 18.19 -14.27
CA GLN A 189 -26.07 18.54 -15.19
C GLN A 189 -26.75 19.86 -14.80
N GLN A 190 -27.09 20.02 -13.52
CA GLN A 190 -27.68 21.27 -13.00
C GLN A 190 -26.75 22.47 -13.18
N LEU A 191 -25.44 22.28 -12.99
CA LEU A 191 -24.44 23.32 -13.19
C LEU A 191 -24.35 23.74 -14.68
N ALA A 192 -24.43 22.77 -15.59
CA ALA A 192 -24.47 23.05 -17.03
C ALA A 192 -25.73 23.84 -17.42
N ASP A 193 -26.90 23.45 -16.90
CA ASP A 193 -28.16 24.15 -17.16
C ASP A 193 -28.11 25.60 -16.60
N LYS A 194 -27.56 25.79 -15.39
CA LYS A 194 -27.37 27.13 -14.80
C LYS A 194 -26.37 27.99 -15.57
N ALA A 195 -25.32 27.39 -16.14
CA ALA A 195 -24.37 28.11 -16.98
C ALA A 195 -25.04 28.64 -18.27
N LEU A 196 -25.96 27.87 -18.86
CA LEU A 196 -26.76 28.31 -20.01
C LEU A 196 -27.69 29.48 -19.63
N GLU A 197 -28.44 29.37 -18.53
CA GLU A 197 -29.30 30.46 -18.04
C GLU A 197 -28.51 31.75 -17.76
N LEU A 198 -27.31 31.62 -17.20
CA LEU A 198 -26.43 32.77 -16.95
C LEU A 198 -25.97 33.41 -18.26
N SER A 199 -25.59 32.61 -19.25
CA SER A 199 -25.22 33.09 -20.59
C SER A 199 -26.36 33.88 -21.27
N ASP A 200 -27.59 33.38 -21.17
CA ASP A 200 -28.77 34.08 -21.69
C ASP A 200 -29.01 35.41 -20.98
N THR A 201 -28.81 35.43 -19.66
CA THR A 201 -28.97 36.66 -18.85
C THR A 201 -27.90 37.68 -19.18
N ILE A 202 -26.65 37.26 -19.38
CA ILE A 202 -25.55 38.13 -19.83
C ILE A 202 -25.89 38.75 -21.19
N THR A 203 -26.41 37.96 -22.13
CA THR A 203 -26.80 38.43 -23.46
C THR A 203 -27.90 39.49 -23.37
N LYS A 204 -28.92 39.27 -22.52
CA LYS A 204 -29.99 40.25 -22.27
C LYS A 204 -29.46 41.54 -21.65
N LEU A 205 -28.55 41.44 -20.68
CA LEU A 205 -27.92 42.61 -20.06
C LEU A 205 -27.12 43.41 -21.08
N GLN A 206 -26.32 42.77 -21.93
CA GLN A 206 -25.57 43.45 -23.00
C GLN A 206 -26.48 44.22 -23.96
N LYS A 207 -27.63 43.63 -24.32
CA LYS A 207 -28.62 44.31 -25.16
C LYS A 207 -29.21 45.54 -24.46
N LEU A 208 -29.63 45.40 -23.20
CA LEU A 208 -30.17 46.51 -22.40
C LEU A 208 -29.14 47.63 -22.20
N THR A 209 -27.87 47.30 -21.95
CA THR A 209 -26.79 48.29 -21.87
C THR A 209 -26.65 49.05 -23.19
N SER A 210 -26.67 48.36 -24.32
CA SER A 210 -26.59 48.99 -25.65
C SER A 210 -27.78 49.91 -25.92
N GLU A 211 -29.00 49.50 -25.53
CA GLU A 211 -30.21 50.32 -25.63
C GLU A 211 -30.14 51.56 -24.73
N HIS A 212 -29.68 51.40 -23.48
CA HIS A 212 -29.48 52.49 -22.54
C HIS A 212 -28.47 53.52 -23.07
N ASP A 213 -27.32 53.08 -23.59
CA ASP A 213 -26.30 53.96 -24.16
C ASP A 213 -26.83 54.75 -25.35
N GLY A 214 -27.63 54.10 -26.21
CA GLY A 214 -28.32 54.75 -27.33
C GLY A 214 -29.32 55.82 -26.88
N LEU A 215 -30.15 55.51 -25.87
CA LEU A 215 -31.09 56.48 -25.29
C LEU A 215 -30.38 57.65 -24.62
N GLN A 216 -29.29 57.40 -23.90
CA GLN A 216 -28.50 58.42 -23.24
C GLN A 216 -27.87 59.38 -24.25
N LYS A 217 -27.38 58.87 -25.38
CA LYS A 217 -26.89 59.68 -26.50
C LYS A 217 -28.00 60.53 -27.10
N ASN A 218 -29.15 59.94 -27.45
CA ASN A 218 -30.29 60.66 -28.02
C ASN A 218 -30.82 61.75 -27.07
N TYR A 219 -30.87 61.48 -25.77
CA TYR A 219 -31.25 62.47 -24.76
C TYR A 219 -30.27 63.64 -24.70
N GLY A 220 -28.96 63.36 -24.79
CA GLY A 220 -27.93 64.39 -24.87
C GLY A 220 -28.11 65.30 -26.09
N GLU A 221 -28.29 64.70 -27.27
CA GLU A 221 -28.51 65.44 -28.53
C GLU A 221 -29.78 66.30 -28.47
N THR A 222 -30.91 65.71 -28.05
CA THR A 222 -32.19 66.43 -27.90
C THR A 222 -32.09 67.58 -26.91
N LYS A 223 -31.35 67.40 -25.80
CA LYS A 223 -31.11 68.46 -24.81
C LYS A 223 -30.31 69.60 -25.42
N THR A 224 -29.24 69.31 -26.17
CA THR A 224 -28.46 70.33 -26.88
C THR A 224 -29.29 71.08 -27.90
N GLU A 225 -30.10 70.40 -28.72
CA GLU A 225 -31.00 71.05 -29.68
C GLU A 225 -32.01 71.98 -29.00
N ARG A 226 -32.60 71.54 -27.89
CA ARG A 226 -33.50 72.36 -27.07
C ARG A 226 -32.80 73.60 -26.54
N ASP A 227 -31.60 73.45 -25.99
CA ASP A 227 -30.83 74.55 -25.41
C ASP A 227 -30.42 75.57 -26.50
N ASP A 228 -30.05 75.11 -27.70
CA ASP A 228 -29.76 75.95 -28.87
C ASP A 228 -30.99 76.71 -29.37
N LEU A 229 -32.17 76.07 -29.39
CA LEU A 229 -33.44 76.72 -29.76
C LEU A 229 -33.84 77.77 -28.72
N SER A 230 -33.71 77.48 -27.43
CA SER A 230 -33.98 78.44 -26.35
C SER A 230 -33.11 79.67 -26.49
N TRP A 231 -31.80 79.50 -26.71
CA TRP A 231 -30.88 80.61 -26.91
C TRP A 231 -31.21 81.46 -28.14
N LYS A 232 -31.69 80.82 -29.24
CA LYS A 232 -32.13 81.56 -30.43
C LYS A 232 -33.37 82.40 -30.14
N VAL A 233 -34.36 81.87 -29.41
CA VAL A 233 -35.58 82.60 -29.02
C VAL A 233 -35.23 83.83 -28.19
N ASP A 234 -34.36 83.69 -27.18
CA ASP A 234 -33.92 84.79 -26.31
C ASP A 234 -33.19 85.92 -27.06
N LYS A 235 -32.78 85.70 -28.31
CA LYS A 235 -32.05 86.67 -29.15
C LYS A 235 -32.95 87.46 -30.11
N PHE A 236 -34.21 87.06 -30.25
CA PHE A 236 -35.21 87.68 -31.12
C PHE A 236 -36.35 88.40 -30.37
N GLU A 237 -36.32 88.36 -29.03
CA GLU A 237 -37.10 89.24 -28.14
C GLU A 237 -36.26 90.43 -27.66
#